data_AF-A0A166L2K3-F1
#
_entry.id   AF-A0A166L2K3-F1
#
_cell.length_a   1.000
_cell.length_b   1.000
_cell.length_c   1.000
_cell.angle_alpha   90.00
_cell.angle_beta   90.00
_cell.angle_gamma   90.00
#
_symmetry.space_group_name_H-M   'P 1'
#
loop_
_entity.id
_entity.type
_entity.pdbx_description
1 polymer ?
#
loop_
_entity_poly.entity_id
_entity_poly.type
_entity_poly.pdbx_seq_one_letter_code
_entity_poly.pdbx_strand_id
1 'polypeptide(L)'
;LSDVSCSDFDEFLAILYPTDFRRPTEKITAQWTSILHLAAKWGFESIQLLAIDKLAATAIPVDKIVLGRRYGISDWLHGAYEAVCTRANPLTVEEGMKLGVEDIIKISAVRQVYGCAKAQYEAKHLSNDLGDIFGLEKPVEEVGVGSADVEENAIKILEDQVVTAQAEFAAFPTPAQTPCRVYSSCPTHVTCASRGRHRSDYCDVCQVPTVPESDEWRLKREDKEAKERCLQDLKDKRDVKQRDLVEKQERMALFR
;
A
#
# COMPACT_ATOMS: atom_id res chain seq x y z
N LEU A 1 -1.27 13.92 -47.31
CA LEU A 1 -0.39 13.10 -46.45
C LEU A 1 -1.31 12.19 -45.65
N SER A 2 -1.55 10.95 -46.12
CA SER A 2 -2.44 9.99 -45.44
C SER A 2 -1.79 9.31 -44.24
N ASP A 3 -0.49 9.56 -44.04
CA ASP A 3 0.41 8.93 -43.10
C ASP A 3 0.91 9.90 -42.01
N VAL A 4 0.27 11.07 -41.88
CA VAL A 4 0.59 12.08 -40.88
C VAL A 4 -0.72 12.50 -40.20
N SER A 5 -0.76 12.47 -38.87
CA SER A 5 -1.92 12.96 -38.13
C SER A 5 -2.02 14.48 -38.25
N CYS A 6 -3.25 15.02 -38.28
CA CYS A 6 -3.43 16.47 -38.33
C CYS A 6 -2.76 17.16 -37.15
N SER A 7 -2.86 16.57 -35.94
CA SER A 7 -2.22 17.09 -34.74
C SER A 7 -0.70 17.15 -34.85
N ASP A 8 -0.05 16.10 -35.36
CA ASP A 8 1.42 16.11 -35.51
C ASP A 8 1.86 17.17 -36.52
N PHE A 9 1.08 17.36 -37.59
CA PHE A 9 1.37 18.37 -38.58
C PHE A 9 1.20 19.79 -38.04
N ASP A 10 0.13 20.04 -37.27
CA ASP A 10 -0.11 21.33 -36.62
C ASP A 10 1.03 21.68 -35.64
N GLU A 11 1.55 20.70 -34.90
CA GLU A 11 2.71 20.89 -34.01
C GLU A 11 3.98 21.27 -34.78
N PHE A 12 4.20 20.66 -35.94
CA PHE A 12 5.32 21.00 -36.82
C PHE A 12 5.15 22.38 -37.45
N LEU A 13 3.94 22.72 -37.92
CA LEU A 13 3.64 24.05 -38.45
C LEU A 13 3.79 25.14 -37.40
N ALA A 14 3.50 24.86 -36.14
CA ALA A 14 3.72 25.81 -35.05
C ALA A 14 5.21 26.17 -34.84
N ILE A 15 6.15 25.34 -35.31
CA ILE A 15 7.59 25.67 -35.33
C ILE A 15 7.92 26.60 -36.51
N LEU A 16 7.32 26.36 -37.68
CA LEU A 16 7.56 27.15 -38.89
C LEU A 16 6.84 28.50 -38.88
N TYR A 17 5.65 28.53 -38.30
CA TYR A 17 4.76 29.68 -38.20
C TYR A 17 4.34 29.93 -36.74
N PRO A 18 5.27 30.34 -35.87
CA PRO A 18 4.94 30.70 -34.49
C PRO A 18 3.94 31.85 -34.43
N THR A 19 2.94 31.74 -33.56
CA THR A 19 2.02 32.83 -33.26
C THR A 19 2.68 33.94 -32.45
N ASP A 20 3.65 33.60 -31.59
CA ASP A 20 4.50 34.53 -30.85
C ASP A 20 5.97 34.05 -30.88
N PHE A 21 6.82 34.76 -31.62
CA PHE A 21 8.26 34.47 -31.71
C PHE A 21 9.02 34.79 -30.42
N ARG A 22 8.51 35.67 -29.57
CA ARG A 22 9.15 36.02 -28.29
C ARG A 22 8.85 35.00 -27.20
N ARG A 23 7.71 34.31 -27.31
CA ARG A 23 7.27 33.30 -26.35
C ARG A 23 6.77 32.07 -27.10
N PRO A 24 7.68 31.21 -27.59
CA PRO A 24 7.30 29.97 -28.22
C PRO A 24 6.46 29.12 -27.26
N THR A 25 5.38 28.53 -27.77
CA THR A 25 4.52 27.63 -27.00
C THR A 25 5.36 26.49 -26.43
N GLU A 26 5.23 26.26 -25.12
CA GLU A 26 5.85 25.11 -24.47
C GLU A 26 5.24 23.82 -25.03
N LYS A 27 6.11 22.83 -25.28
CA LYS A 27 5.71 21.55 -25.85
C LYS A 27 6.20 20.41 -24.98
N ILE A 28 5.36 19.37 -24.86
CA ILE A 28 5.68 18.15 -24.14
C ILE A 28 6.55 17.22 -24.99
N THR A 29 7.18 16.23 -24.34
CA THR A 29 8.07 15.25 -24.99
C THR A 29 7.41 14.54 -26.18
N ALA A 30 6.12 14.20 -26.09
CA ALA A 30 5.39 13.57 -27.19
C ALA A 30 5.31 14.49 -28.43
N GLN A 31 4.99 15.77 -28.26
CA GLN A 31 4.94 16.75 -29.35
C GLN A 31 6.31 16.96 -29.99
N TRP A 32 7.38 17.09 -29.18
CA TRP A 32 8.73 17.18 -29.71
C TRP A 32 9.16 15.92 -30.48
N THR A 33 8.68 14.75 -30.06
CA THR A 33 8.93 13.49 -30.77
C THR A 33 8.24 13.47 -32.15
N SER A 34 7.00 13.96 -32.22
CA SER A 34 6.28 14.13 -33.50
C SER A 34 6.99 15.13 -34.42
N ILE A 35 7.43 16.27 -33.88
CA ILE A 35 8.19 17.29 -34.63
C ILE A 35 9.50 16.70 -35.15
N LEU A 36 10.24 15.96 -34.32
CA LEU A 36 11.47 15.29 -34.73
C LEU A 36 11.21 14.31 -35.88
N HIS A 37 10.13 13.54 -35.78
CA HIS A 37 9.75 12.58 -36.81
C HIS A 37 9.48 13.25 -38.16
N LEU A 38 8.66 14.31 -38.17
CA LEU A 38 8.33 15.04 -39.39
C LEU A 38 9.53 15.81 -39.95
N ALA A 39 10.35 16.42 -39.09
CA ALA A 39 11.57 17.12 -39.50
C ALA A 39 12.54 16.18 -40.22
N ALA A 40 12.81 15.00 -39.64
CA ALA A 40 13.67 13.99 -40.25
C ALA A 40 13.08 13.44 -41.54
N LYS A 41 11.77 13.19 -41.58
CA LYS A 41 11.07 12.67 -42.77
C LYS A 41 11.10 13.63 -43.95
N TRP A 42 11.04 14.93 -43.70
CA TRP A 42 11.01 15.96 -44.75
C TRP A 42 12.36 16.66 -44.97
N GLY A 43 13.40 16.29 -44.23
CA GLY A 43 14.75 16.83 -44.41
C GLY A 43 14.96 18.23 -43.84
N PHE A 44 14.21 18.64 -42.82
CA PHE A 44 14.41 19.91 -42.12
C PHE A 44 15.46 19.77 -41.01
N GLU A 45 16.74 19.75 -41.38
CA GLU A 45 17.87 19.52 -40.46
C GLU A 45 17.90 20.48 -39.26
N SER A 46 17.70 21.78 -39.48
CA SER A 46 17.71 22.76 -38.38
C SER A 46 16.59 22.52 -37.35
N ILE A 47 15.41 22.07 -37.81
CA ILE A 47 14.28 21.75 -36.92
C ILE A 47 14.52 20.41 -36.24
N GLN A 48 15.16 19.46 -36.94
CA GLN A 48 15.58 18.19 -36.38
C GLN A 48 16.53 18.43 -35.20
N LEU A 49 17.58 19.24 -35.37
CA LEU A 49 18.52 19.60 -34.32
C LEU A 49 17.83 20.31 -33.15
N LEU A 50 16.92 21.25 -33.43
CA LEU A 50 16.12 21.90 -32.39
C LEU A 50 15.32 20.88 -31.56
N ALA A 51 14.65 19.94 -32.22
CA ALA A 51 13.87 18.92 -31.52
C ALA A 51 14.76 17.98 -30.71
N ILE A 52 15.94 17.62 -31.23
CA ILE A 52 16.97 16.86 -30.51
C ILE A 52 17.36 17.61 -29.23
N ASP A 53 17.75 18.88 -29.31
CA ASP A 53 18.17 19.64 -28.12
C ASP A 53 17.08 19.71 -27.03
N LYS A 54 15.82 19.85 -27.44
CA LYS A 54 14.68 19.86 -26.50
C LYS A 54 14.45 18.49 -25.86
N LEU A 55 14.50 17.42 -26.66
CA LEU A 55 14.34 16.05 -26.17
C LEU A 55 15.53 15.57 -25.33
N ALA A 56 16.73 16.07 -25.59
CA ALA A 56 17.91 15.75 -24.78
C ALA A 56 17.70 16.13 -23.31
N ALA A 57 16.95 17.20 -23.03
CA ALA A 57 16.64 17.63 -21.68
C ALA A 57 15.44 16.91 -21.05
N THR A 58 14.40 16.58 -21.85
CA THR A 58 13.10 16.13 -21.30
C THR A 58 12.78 14.66 -21.50
N ALA A 59 13.41 13.98 -22.46
CA ALA A 59 13.09 12.58 -22.76
C ALA A 59 13.63 11.63 -21.68
N ILE A 60 12.82 10.63 -21.34
CA ILE A 60 13.23 9.56 -20.43
C ILE A 60 14.31 8.68 -21.10
N PRO A 61 15.16 7.98 -20.33
CA PRO A 61 16.25 7.19 -20.89
C PRO A 61 15.83 6.16 -21.94
N VAL A 62 14.71 5.48 -21.74
CA VAL A 62 14.19 4.49 -22.71
C VAL A 62 13.83 5.13 -24.04
N ASP A 63 13.15 6.27 -24.02
CA ASP A 63 12.79 7.00 -25.23
C ASP A 63 14.05 7.54 -25.93
N LYS A 64 15.07 7.98 -25.18
CA LYS A 64 16.37 8.38 -25.75
C LYS A 64 17.07 7.25 -26.48
N ILE A 65 17.00 6.01 -25.98
CA ILE A 65 17.54 4.83 -26.67
C ILE A 65 16.81 4.61 -28.00
N VAL A 66 15.48 4.60 -27.97
CA VAL A 66 14.65 4.34 -29.15
C VAL A 66 14.83 5.42 -30.21
N LEU A 67 14.73 6.69 -29.81
CA LEU A 67 14.88 7.83 -30.71
C LEU A 67 16.32 7.95 -31.21
N GLY A 68 17.30 7.74 -30.33
CA GLY A 68 18.71 7.79 -30.70
C GLY A 68 19.08 6.76 -31.75
N ARG A 69 18.57 5.53 -31.63
CA ARG A 69 18.75 4.50 -32.67
C ARG A 69 18.02 4.84 -33.96
N ARG A 70 16.77 5.30 -33.86
CA ARG A 70 15.92 5.58 -35.03
C ARG A 70 16.46 6.71 -35.90
N TYR A 71 17.02 7.75 -35.28
CA TYR A 71 17.51 8.95 -35.98
C TYR A 71 19.04 9.09 -35.99
N GLY A 72 19.79 8.09 -35.51
CA GLY A 72 21.25 8.09 -35.54
C GLY A 72 21.93 9.05 -34.54
N ILE A 73 21.31 9.32 -33.39
CA ILE A 73 21.82 10.22 -32.35
C ILE A 73 22.66 9.40 -31.36
N SER A 74 23.94 9.16 -31.68
CA SER A 74 24.83 8.31 -30.88
C SER A 74 25.12 8.86 -29.49
N ASP A 75 25.16 10.19 -29.35
CA ASP A 75 25.54 10.89 -28.11
C ASP A 75 24.60 10.58 -26.93
N TRP A 76 23.35 10.20 -27.22
CA TRP A 76 22.38 9.84 -26.19
C TRP A 76 22.55 8.41 -25.70
N LEU A 77 23.01 7.50 -26.55
CA LEU A 77 22.87 6.07 -26.33
C LEU A 77 23.62 5.61 -25.10
N HIS A 78 24.89 6.00 -24.95
CA HIS A 78 25.72 5.57 -23.82
C HIS A 78 25.10 5.97 -22.48
N GLY A 79 24.83 7.26 -22.28
CA GLY A 79 24.25 7.77 -21.04
C GLY A 79 22.84 7.22 -20.78
N ALA A 80 22.06 6.97 -21.82
CA ALA A 80 20.74 6.39 -21.67
C ALA A 80 20.79 4.91 -21.25
N TYR A 81 21.67 4.09 -21.85
CA TYR A 81 21.87 2.71 -21.40
C TYR A 81 22.36 2.64 -19.96
N GLU A 82 23.34 3.47 -19.62
CA GLU A 82 23.86 3.54 -18.26
C GLU A 82 22.74 3.87 -17.26
N ALA A 83 21.93 4.89 -17.55
CA ALA A 83 20.80 5.27 -16.69
C ALA A 83 19.74 4.16 -16.55
N VAL A 84 19.44 3.42 -17.62
CA VAL A 84 18.48 2.29 -17.55
C VAL A 84 19.07 1.11 -16.76
N CYS A 85 20.38 0.87 -16.85
CA CYS A 85 21.04 -0.22 -16.14
C CYS A 85 21.23 0.08 -14.65
N THR A 86 21.49 1.33 -14.27
CA THR A 86 21.82 1.70 -12.88
C THR A 86 20.61 2.09 -12.03
N ARG A 87 19.45 2.34 -12.64
CA ARG A 87 18.25 2.72 -11.88
C ARG A 87 17.75 1.58 -10.98
N ALA A 88 17.10 1.94 -9.88
CA ALA A 88 16.57 0.99 -8.92
C ALA A 88 15.40 0.15 -9.48
N ASN A 89 14.50 0.76 -10.25
CA ASN A 89 13.27 0.10 -10.71
C ASN A 89 13.51 -0.84 -11.90
N PRO A 90 12.82 -1.99 -11.96
CA PRO A 90 12.87 -2.89 -13.11
C PRO A 90 12.36 -2.20 -14.39
N LEU A 91 12.54 -2.84 -15.55
CA LEU A 91 11.89 -2.40 -16.79
C LEU A 91 10.39 -2.69 -16.70
N THR A 92 9.55 -1.72 -17.08
CA THR A 92 8.11 -1.99 -17.24
C THR A 92 7.84 -2.70 -18.55
N VAL A 93 6.64 -3.27 -18.69
CA VAL A 93 6.23 -3.96 -19.91
C VAL A 93 6.23 -3.01 -21.11
N GLU A 94 5.75 -1.77 -20.94
CA GLU A 94 5.70 -0.76 -21.99
C GLU A 94 7.11 -0.35 -22.44
N GLU A 95 8.04 -0.19 -21.50
CA GLU A 95 9.44 0.09 -21.81
C GLU A 95 10.08 -1.07 -22.56
N GLY A 96 9.79 -2.31 -22.13
CA GLY A 96 10.23 -3.51 -22.83
C GLY A 96 9.73 -3.57 -24.27
N MET A 97 8.44 -3.29 -24.50
CA MET A 97 7.86 -3.25 -25.85
C MET A 97 8.54 -2.21 -26.75
N LYS A 98 8.94 -1.07 -26.20
CA LYS A 98 9.66 -0.02 -26.93
C LYS A 98 11.10 -0.41 -27.29
N LEU A 99 11.82 -1.05 -26.38
CA LEU A 99 13.24 -1.41 -26.55
C LEU A 99 13.44 -2.63 -27.46
N GLY A 100 12.48 -3.57 -27.41
CA GLY A 100 12.58 -4.85 -28.08
C GLY A 100 13.40 -5.89 -27.29
N VAL A 101 13.21 -7.15 -27.65
CA VAL A 101 13.68 -8.31 -26.86
C VAL A 101 15.20 -8.32 -26.65
N GLU A 102 15.98 -7.98 -27.67
CA GLU A 102 17.45 -8.00 -27.59
C GLU A 102 17.99 -7.03 -26.53
N ASP A 103 17.44 -5.81 -26.48
CA ASP A 103 17.86 -4.81 -25.51
C ASP A 103 17.45 -5.19 -24.09
N ILE A 104 16.24 -5.72 -23.91
CA ILE A 104 15.77 -6.20 -22.60
C ILE A 104 16.73 -7.25 -22.05
N ILE A 105 17.14 -8.22 -22.88
CA ILE A 105 18.06 -9.30 -22.48
C ILE A 105 19.43 -8.71 -22.10
N LYS A 106 19.99 -7.83 -22.93
CA LYS A 106 21.29 -7.19 -22.67
C LYS A 106 21.26 -6.33 -21.41
N ILE A 107 20.23 -5.51 -21.24
CA ILE A 107 20.05 -4.67 -20.04
C ILE A 107 19.94 -5.56 -18.80
N SER A 108 19.10 -6.60 -18.83
CA SER A 108 18.95 -7.54 -17.71
C SER A 108 20.28 -8.21 -17.35
N ALA A 109 21.03 -8.69 -18.35
CA ALA A 109 22.34 -9.29 -18.15
C ALA A 109 23.34 -8.31 -17.53
N VAL A 110 23.41 -7.07 -18.01
CA VAL A 110 24.28 -6.02 -17.44
C VAL A 110 23.90 -5.76 -15.97
N ARG A 111 22.60 -5.61 -15.69
CA ARG A 111 22.10 -5.38 -14.32
C ARG A 111 22.49 -6.51 -13.37
N GLN A 112 22.47 -7.75 -13.84
CA GLN A 112 22.84 -8.93 -13.07
C GLN A 112 24.36 -9.06 -12.89
N VAL A 113 25.14 -8.91 -13.95
CA VAL A 113 26.61 -9.14 -13.95
C VAL A 113 27.34 -8.07 -13.14
N TYR A 114 26.94 -6.80 -13.28
CA TYR A 114 27.60 -5.68 -12.60
C TYR A 114 26.96 -5.31 -11.27
N GLY A 115 25.91 -6.02 -10.84
CA GLY A 115 25.21 -5.75 -9.58
C GLY A 115 24.56 -4.38 -9.53
N CYS A 116 24.25 -3.78 -10.69
CA CYS A 116 23.60 -2.47 -10.78
C CYS A 116 22.16 -2.50 -10.25
N ALA A 117 21.56 -3.68 -10.13
CA ALA A 117 20.28 -3.89 -9.47
C ALA A 117 20.47 -4.65 -8.15
N LYS A 118 19.83 -4.15 -7.09
CA LYS A 118 19.64 -4.88 -5.83
C LYS A 118 18.18 -5.26 -5.71
N ALA A 119 17.91 -6.41 -5.08
CA ALA A 119 16.56 -6.78 -4.72
C ALA A 119 15.99 -5.70 -3.77
N GLN A 120 14.85 -5.11 -4.14
CA GLN A 120 14.15 -4.12 -3.32
C GLN A 120 13.39 -4.79 -2.16
N TYR A 121 13.08 -6.08 -2.29
CA TYR A 121 12.30 -6.85 -1.33
C TYR A 121 13.02 -8.12 -0.93
N GLU A 122 12.71 -8.61 0.28
CA GLU A 122 13.27 -9.83 0.84
C GLU A 122 12.87 -11.08 0.05
N ALA A 123 13.76 -12.08 0.00
CA ALA A 123 13.52 -13.33 -0.73
C ALA A 123 12.30 -14.13 -0.24
N LYS A 124 11.84 -13.93 1.01
CA LYS A 124 10.65 -14.58 1.57
C LYS A 124 9.37 -14.31 0.75
N HIS A 125 9.35 -13.19 0.05
CA HIS A 125 8.25 -12.74 -0.78
C HIS A 125 8.19 -13.43 -2.15
N LEU A 126 9.35 -13.87 -2.66
CA LEU A 126 9.51 -14.37 -4.02
C LEU A 126 8.54 -15.51 -4.35
N SER A 127 8.47 -16.53 -3.49
CA SER A 127 7.64 -17.72 -3.77
C SER A 127 6.15 -17.39 -3.91
N ASN A 128 5.66 -16.42 -3.13
CA ASN A 128 4.26 -16.03 -3.17
C ASN A 128 4.00 -15.14 -4.40
N ASP A 129 4.90 -14.21 -4.69
CA ASP A 129 4.74 -13.27 -5.80
C ASP A 129 4.88 -13.94 -7.17
N LEU A 130 5.65 -15.04 -7.29
CA LEU A 130 5.80 -15.79 -8.54
C LEU A 130 4.47 -16.26 -9.12
N GLY A 131 3.51 -16.63 -8.26
CA GLY A 131 2.16 -17.01 -8.70
C GLY A 131 1.45 -15.88 -9.42
N ASP A 132 1.49 -14.68 -8.83
CA ASP A 132 0.83 -13.50 -9.37
C ASP A 132 1.55 -12.94 -10.61
N ILE A 133 2.89 -12.92 -10.60
CA ILE A 133 3.71 -12.38 -11.70
C ILE A 133 3.52 -13.19 -12.98
N PHE A 134 3.52 -14.52 -12.88
CA PHE A 134 3.47 -15.41 -14.04
C PHE A 134 2.07 -15.98 -14.30
N GLY A 135 1.05 -15.55 -13.55
CA GLY A 135 -0.32 -16.05 -13.69
C GLY A 135 -0.41 -17.56 -13.47
N LEU A 136 0.41 -18.12 -12.56
CA LEU A 136 0.48 -19.56 -12.28
C LEU A 136 -0.63 -20.03 -11.34
N GLU A 137 -1.84 -19.51 -11.51
CA GLU A 137 -3.00 -19.98 -10.76
C GLU A 137 -3.19 -21.47 -11.02
N LYS A 138 -2.99 -22.28 -9.98
CA LYS A 138 -3.46 -23.66 -10.02
C LYS A 138 -4.99 -23.62 -10.03
N PRO A 139 -5.67 -24.39 -10.90
CA PRO A 139 -7.08 -24.68 -10.69
C PRO A 139 -7.16 -25.60 -9.45
N VAL A 140 -7.11 -25.01 -8.27
CA VAL A 140 -7.52 -25.70 -7.05
C VAL A 140 -8.87 -25.13 -6.69
N GLU A 141 -9.88 -25.97 -6.88
CA GLU A 141 -11.12 -25.94 -6.13
C GLU A 141 -10.79 -25.74 -4.64
N GLU A 142 -10.87 -24.51 -4.14
CA GLU A 142 -11.11 -24.21 -2.72
C GLU A 142 -11.35 -22.71 -2.57
N VAL A 143 -12.63 -22.33 -2.57
CA VAL A 143 -13.26 -21.39 -1.62
C VAL A 143 -12.31 -20.38 -0.94
N GLY A 144 -11.76 -19.45 -1.72
CA GLY A 144 -10.93 -18.36 -1.21
C GLY A 144 -11.64 -17.01 -1.08
N VAL A 145 -12.83 -16.87 -1.68
CA VAL A 145 -13.63 -15.63 -1.67
C VAL A 145 -14.51 -15.54 -0.41
N GLY A 146 -14.54 -16.59 0.44
CA GLY A 146 -15.34 -16.61 1.66
C GLY A 146 -14.58 -16.34 2.97
N SER A 147 -13.24 -16.43 3.02
CA SER A 147 -12.56 -16.42 4.33
C SER A 147 -12.44 -15.02 4.95
N ALA A 148 -12.21 -13.98 4.14
CA ALA A 148 -12.15 -12.60 4.61
C ALA A 148 -13.52 -12.11 5.12
N ASP A 149 -14.58 -12.40 4.36
CA ASP A 149 -15.95 -12.07 4.74
C ASP A 149 -16.39 -12.83 6.00
N VAL A 150 -15.96 -14.08 6.18
CA VAL A 150 -16.27 -14.88 7.38
C VAL A 150 -15.52 -14.35 8.61
N GLU A 151 -14.23 -13.99 8.47
CA GLU A 151 -13.46 -13.38 9.56
C GLU A 151 -14.00 -12.00 9.95
N GLU A 152 -14.37 -11.16 8.97
CA GLU A 152 -14.97 -9.84 9.22
C GLU A 152 -16.34 -9.95 9.91
N ASN A 153 -17.18 -10.89 9.46
CA ASN A 153 -18.45 -11.18 10.11
C ASN A 153 -18.26 -11.69 11.54
N ALA A 154 -17.27 -12.55 11.80
CA ALA A 154 -16.97 -13.04 13.15
C ALA A 154 -16.50 -11.92 14.08
N ILE A 155 -15.64 -11.01 13.60
CA ILE A 155 -15.20 -9.83 14.37
C ILE A 155 -16.41 -8.98 14.72
N LYS A 156 -17.28 -8.68 13.75
CA LYS A 156 -18.49 -7.85 13.97
C LYS A 156 -19.45 -8.48 15.00
N ILE A 157 -19.67 -9.79 14.91
CA ILE A 157 -20.49 -10.51 15.89
C ILE A 157 -19.89 -10.41 17.30
N LEU A 158 -18.57 -10.54 17.43
CA LEU A 158 -17.87 -10.39 18.71
C LEU A 158 -17.92 -8.95 19.23
N GLU A 159 -17.82 -7.94 18.37
CA GLU A 159 -18.02 -6.53 18.73
C GLU A 159 -19.40 -6.30 19.34
N ASP A 160 -20.46 -6.78 18.67
CA ASP A 160 -21.84 -6.62 19.13
C ASP A 160 -22.05 -7.30 20.51
N GLN A 161 -21.45 -8.48 20.72
CA GLN A 161 -21.50 -9.18 22.02
C GLN A 161 -20.77 -8.41 23.13
N VAL A 162 -19.59 -7.84 22.83
CA VAL A 162 -18.84 -7.02 23.79
C VAL A 162 -19.62 -5.75 24.15
N VAL A 163 -20.19 -5.06 23.17
CA VAL A 163 -21.02 -3.85 23.40
C VAL A 163 -22.23 -4.17 24.26
N THR A 164 -22.90 -5.30 23.99
CA THR A 164 -24.05 -5.76 24.79
C THR A 164 -23.64 -6.04 26.23
N ALA A 165 -22.56 -6.79 26.46
CA ALA A 165 -22.05 -7.05 27.81
C ALA A 165 -21.62 -5.75 28.51
N GLN A 166 -20.95 -4.84 27.82
CA GLN A 166 -20.59 -3.52 28.37
C GLN A 166 -21.82 -2.73 28.82
N ALA A 167 -22.89 -2.73 28.03
CA ALA A 167 -24.14 -2.07 28.38
C ALA A 167 -24.83 -2.72 29.60
N GLU A 168 -24.83 -4.05 29.69
CA GLU A 168 -25.35 -4.77 30.86
C GLU A 168 -24.60 -4.41 32.15
N PHE A 169 -23.26 -4.35 32.09
CA PHE A 169 -22.42 -3.92 33.23
C PHE A 169 -22.59 -2.44 33.58
N ALA A 170 -22.88 -1.58 32.61
CA ALA A 170 -23.17 -0.17 32.84
C ALA A 170 -24.55 0.06 33.47
N ALA A 171 -25.54 -0.76 33.10
CA ALA A 171 -26.90 -0.71 33.66
C ALA A 171 -26.97 -1.25 35.10
N PHE A 172 -26.12 -2.23 35.44
CA PHE A 172 -26.07 -2.86 36.76
C PHE A 172 -24.65 -2.81 37.35
N PRO A 173 -24.17 -1.64 37.79
CA PRO A 173 -22.84 -1.52 38.37
C PRO A 173 -22.74 -2.34 39.65
N THR A 174 -21.66 -3.13 39.79
CA THR A 174 -21.37 -3.85 41.03
C THR A 174 -21.24 -2.82 42.17
N PRO A 175 -21.94 -2.99 43.32
CA PRO A 175 -21.87 -2.03 44.40
C PRO A 175 -20.41 -1.91 44.88
N ALA A 176 -19.82 -0.73 44.74
CA ALA A 176 -18.48 -0.47 45.25
C ALA A 176 -18.46 -0.76 46.75
N GLN A 177 -17.62 -1.70 47.19
CA GLN A 177 -17.45 -1.97 48.62
C GLN A 177 -16.81 -0.74 49.26
N THR A 178 -17.64 0.13 49.83
CA THR A 178 -17.18 1.29 50.59
C THR A 178 -16.47 0.81 51.85
N PRO A 179 -15.28 1.34 52.19
CA PRO A 179 -14.59 0.95 53.41
C PRO A 179 -15.46 1.22 54.65
N CYS A 180 -15.71 0.18 55.45
CA CYS A 180 -16.49 0.27 56.69
C CYS A 180 -15.75 1.13 57.72
N ARG A 181 -16.18 2.38 57.95
CA ARG A 181 -15.58 3.26 58.96
C ARG A 181 -16.16 3.01 60.35
N VAL A 182 -16.04 1.77 60.85
CA VAL A 182 -16.60 1.39 62.16
C VAL A 182 -15.79 1.98 63.33
N TYR A 183 -14.48 2.23 63.14
CA TYR A 183 -13.62 2.93 64.11
C TYR A 183 -12.49 3.70 63.41
N SER A 184 -12.01 4.78 64.03
CA SER A 184 -10.92 5.65 63.55
C SER A 184 -9.56 4.97 63.33
N SER A 185 -9.43 3.69 63.68
CA SER A 185 -8.18 2.90 63.63
C SER A 185 -8.24 1.66 62.73
N CYS A 186 -9.30 1.48 61.91
CA CYS A 186 -9.34 0.36 60.96
C CYS A 186 -8.37 0.59 59.77
N PRO A 187 -7.54 -0.40 59.40
CA PRO A 187 -6.76 -0.36 58.17
C PRO A 187 -7.67 -0.24 56.95
N THR A 188 -7.28 0.57 55.96
CA THR A 188 -8.05 0.84 54.73
C THR A 188 -8.36 -0.40 53.89
N HIS A 189 -7.70 -1.52 54.17
CA HIS A 189 -7.84 -2.78 53.44
C HIS A 189 -8.92 -3.72 54.01
N VAL A 190 -9.60 -3.35 55.11
CA VAL A 190 -10.63 -4.17 55.76
C VAL A 190 -12.02 -3.71 55.33
N THR A 191 -12.66 -4.45 54.42
CA THR A 191 -14.05 -4.22 53.98
C THR A 191 -15.05 -4.98 54.87
N CYS A 192 -16.32 -4.55 54.90
CA CYS A 192 -17.34 -5.22 55.71
C CYS A 192 -17.52 -6.71 55.33
N ALA A 193 -17.20 -7.09 54.08
CA ALA A 193 -17.22 -8.49 53.60
C ALA A 193 -16.11 -9.38 54.24
N SER A 194 -14.95 -8.81 54.56
CA SER A 194 -13.79 -9.55 55.09
C SER A 194 -13.92 -9.98 56.56
N ARG A 195 -14.86 -9.40 57.33
CA ARG A 195 -14.95 -9.57 58.79
C ARG A 195 -15.88 -10.69 59.26
N GLY A 196 -16.54 -11.43 58.36
CA GLY A 196 -17.12 -12.76 58.61
C GLY A 196 -18.06 -12.95 59.82
N ARG A 197 -18.57 -11.88 60.43
CA ARG A 197 -19.45 -11.93 61.60
C ARG A 197 -20.69 -11.06 61.39
N HIS A 198 -21.50 -11.41 60.41
CA HIS A 198 -22.85 -10.87 60.29
C HIS A 198 -23.85 -12.01 60.13
N ARG A 199 -24.95 -11.92 60.88
CA ARG A 199 -26.09 -12.86 60.83
C ARG A 199 -27.14 -12.39 59.79
N SER A 200 -26.85 -11.31 59.08
CA SER A 200 -27.70 -10.54 58.17
C SER A 200 -26.96 -10.30 56.85
N ASP A 201 -27.69 -10.23 55.73
CA ASP A 201 -27.14 -9.99 54.38
C ASP A 201 -26.62 -8.55 54.16
N TYR A 202 -26.84 -7.68 55.15
CA TYR A 202 -26.44 -6.27 55.14
C TYR A 202 -25.63 -5.93 56.38
N CYS A 203 -24.62 -5.08 56.24
CA CYS A 203 -23.87 -4.55 57.37
C CYS A 203 -24.74 -3.57 58.18
N ASP A 204 -24.91 -3.82 59.48
CA ASP A 204 -25.79 -3.03 60.35
C ASP A 204 -25.40 -1.54 60.48
N VAL A 205 -24.18 -1.16 60.10
CA VAL A 205 -23.65 0.22 60.25
C VAL A 205 -23.74 1.03 58.96
N CYS A 206 -23.49 0.42 57.81
CA CYS A 206 -23.46 1.12 56.53
C CYS A 206 -24.53 0.64 55.54
N GLN A 207 -25.35 -0.35 55.90
CA GLN A 207 -26.36 -0.99 55.06
C GLN A 207 -25.83 -1.52 53.71
N VAL A 208 -24.51 -1.66 53.57
CA VAL A 208 -23.90 -2.24 52.37
C VAL A 208 -24.11 -3.76 52.41
N PRO A 209 -24.52 -4.38 51.29
CA PRO A 209 -24.60 -5.82 51.20
C PRO A 209 -23.26 -6.45 51.58
N THR A 210 -23.27 -7.39 52.53
CA THR A 210 -22.07 -8.13 52.94
C THR A 210 -21.76 -9.31 52.03
N VAL A 211 -22.67 -9.58 51.08
CA VAL A 211 -22.54 -10.68 50.12
C VAL A 211 -21.42 -10.33 49.14
N PRO A 212 -20.38 -11.16 49.00
CA PRO A 212 -19.43 -11.02 47.89
C PRO A 212 -20.19 -11.08 46.57
N GLU A 213 -19.60 -10.52 45.51
CA GLU A 213 -20.15 -10.64 44.17
C GLU A 213 -20.62 -12.08 43.88
N SER A 214 -21.84 -12.24 43.38
CA SER A 214 -22.36 -13.56 43.01
C SER A 214 -21.37 -14.23 42.06
N ASP A 215 -21.08 -15.52 42.26
CA ASP A 215 -20.22 -16.28 41.36
C ASP A 215 -20.68 -16.14 39.89
N GLU A 216 -21.98 -15.95 39.67
CA GLU A 216 -22.56 -15.66 38.35
C GLU A 216 -22.11 -14.31 37.77
N TRP A 217 -22.06 -13.25 38.58
CA TRP A 217 -21.60 -11.92 38.16
C TRP A 217 -20.08 -11.91 37.92
N ARG A 218 -19.31 -12.64 38.74
CA ARG A 218 -17.86 -12.81 38.52
C ARG A 218 -17.57 -13.53 37.20
N LEU A 219 -18.28 -14.63 36.92
CA LEU A 219 -18.15 -15.37 35.65
C LEU A 219 -18.53 -14.52 34.43
N LYS A 220 -19.60 -13.70 34.53
CA LYS A 220 -19.98 -12.76 33.47
C LYS A 220 -18.89 -11.70 33.19
N ARG A 221 -18.19 -11.25 34.23
CA ARG A 221 -17.09 -10.28 34.08
C ARG A 221 -15.89 -10.93 33.39
N GLU A 222 -15.52 -12.13 33.84
CA GLU A 222 -14.42 -12.91 33.25
C GLU A 222 -14.70 -13.24 31.77
N ASP A 223 -15.93 -13.62 31.42
CA ASP A 223 -16.37 -13.86 30.04
C ASP A 223 -16.31 -12.59 29.18
N LYS A 224 -16.80 -11.45 29.70
CA LYS A 224 -16.68 -10.16 29.02
C LYS A 224 -15.23 -9.79 28.74
N GLU A 225 -14.37 -9.85 29.75
CA GLU A 225 -12.93 -9.54 29.60
C GLU A 225 -12.24 -10.52 28.64
N ALA A 226 -12.65 -11.79 28.62
CA ALA A 226 -12.14 -12.77 27.66
C ALA A 226 -12.57 -12.45 26.23
N LYS A 227 -13.83 -12.04 26.01
CA LYS A 227 -14.34 -11.60 24.70
C LYS A 227 -13.65 -10.32 24.22
N GLU A 228 -13.42 -9.36 25.10
CA GLU A 228 -12.68 -8.13 24.80
C GLU A 228 -11.23 -8.44 24.38
N ARG A 229 -10.52 -9.31 25.11
CA ARG A 229 -9.18 -9.76 24.72
C ARG A 229 -9.16 -10.50 23.39
N CYS A 230 -10.11 -11.40 23.17
CA CYS A 230 -10.25 -12.15 21.91
C CYS A 230 -10.50 -11.22 20.73
N LEU A 231 -11.40 -10.24 20.91
CA LEU A 231 -11.70 -9.24 19.89
C LEU A 231 -10.47 -8.40 19.54
N GLN A 232 -9.70 -7.96 20.54
CA GLN A 232 -8.48 -7.21 20.30
C GLN A 232 -7.45 -8.03 19.51
N ASP A 233 -7.22 -9.28 19.88
CA ASP A 233 -6.30 -10.19 19.16
C ASP A 233 -6.73 -10.40 17.69
N LEU A 234 -8.04 -10.56 17.42
CA LEU A 234 -8.55 -10.69 16.06
C LEU A 234 -8.38 -9.40 15.25
N LYS A 235 -8.59 -8.23 15.85
CA LYS A 235 -8.35 -6.93 15.21
C LYS A 235 -6.87 -6.74 14.87
N ASP A 236 -5.98 -7.03 15.82
CA ASP A 236 -4.53 -6.92 15.61
C ASP A 236 -4.07 -7.85 14.47
N LYS A 237 -4.58 -9.08 14.42
CA LYS A 237 -4.32 -10.03 13.32
C LYS A 237 -4.82 -9.50 11.98
N ARG A 238 -6.02 -8.92 11.94
CA ARG A 238 -6.57 -8.30 10.73
C ARG A 238 -5.70 -7.15 10.26
N ASP A 239 -5.27 -6.27 11.15
CA ASP A 239 -4.44 -5.11 10.82
C ASP A 239 -3.06 -5.54 10.28
N VAL A 240 -2.49 -6.62 10.80
CA VAL A 240 -1.28 -7.25 10.23
C VAL A 240 -1.56 -7.77 8.82
N LYS A 241 -2.62 -8.59 8.62
CA LYS A 241 -2.99 -9.10 7.30
C LYS A 241 -3.21 -7.97 6.29
N GLN A 242 -3.88 -6.90 6.70
CA GLN A 242 -4.18 -5.77 5.83
C GLN A 242 -2.92 -4.99 5.45
N ARG A 243 -1.95 -4.82 6.37
CA ARG A 243 -0.63 -4.27 6.04
C ARG A 243 0.14 -5.16 5.05
N ASP A 244 0.17 -6.47 5.29
CA ASP A 244 0.84 -7.42 4.38
C ASP A 244 0.25 -7.39 2.97
N LEU A 245 -1.08 -7.21 2.85
CA LEU A 245 -1.77 -7.06 1.57
C LEU A 245 -1.39 -5.77 0.85
N VAL A 246 -1.30 -4.65 1.56
CA VAL A 246 -0.87 -3.36 0.99
C VAL A 246 0.59 -3.45 0.53
N GLU A 247 1.48 -3.99 1.36
CA GLU A 247 2.88 -4.23 0.98
C GLU A 247 2.99 -5.15 -0.24
N LYS A 248 2.13 -6.18 -0.34
CA LYS A 248 2.05 -7.02 -1.53
C LYS A 248 1.60 -6.22 -2.76
N GLN A 249 0.59 -5.37 -2.63
CA GLN A 249 0.11 -4.52 -3.73
C GLN A 249 1.21 -3.57 -4.25
N GLU A 250 1.96 -2.96 -3.35
CA GLU A 250 3.11 -2.11 -3.71
C GLU A 250 4.19 -2.90 -4.45
N ARG A 251 4.54 -4.10 -3.96
CA ARG A 251 5.46 -5.01 -4.64
C ARG A 251 4.99 -5.36 -6.05
N MET A 252 3.70 -5.65 -6.21
CA MET A 252 3.14 -6.03 -7.49
C MET A 252 3.01 -4.88 -8.50
N ALA A 253 2.96 -3.64 -8.03
CA ALA A 253 2.90 -2.47 -8.91
C ALA A 253 4.15 -2.32 -9.80
N LEU A 254 5.29 -2.89 -9.41
CA LEU A 254 6.53 -2.85 -10.21
C LEU A 254 6.54 -3.81 -11.41
N PHE A 255 5.61 -4.76 -11.47
CA PHE A 255 5.53 -5.79 -12.50
C PHE A 255 4.30 -5.65 -13.41
N ARG A 256 3.50 -4.58 -13.21
CA ARG A 256 2.42 -4.18 -14.13
C ARG A 256 3.02 -3.36 -15.26
#